data_AF-A0A8H3WES7-F1
#
_entry.id   AF-A0A8H3WES7-F1
#
_cell.length_a   1.000
_cell.length_b   1.000
_cell.length_c   1.000
_cell.angle_alpha   90.00
_cell.angle_beta   90.00
_cell.angle_gamma   90.00
#
_symmetry.space_group_name_H-M   'P 1'
#
loop_
_entity.id
_entity.type
_entity.pdbx_description
1 polymer ?
#
loop_
_entity_poly.entity_id
_entity_poly.type
_entity_poly.pdbx_seq_one_letter_code
_entity_poly.pdbx_strand_id
1 'polypeptide(L)'
;MRFLDITTLLCLILASLCATVTACDGYLFCHCYNSDGKPNDVATETVCSRFAKGQSKMIDANQWSDGARECRYAGPEFTPYDRTRPGGNVKAYGFGNCDWRVLCQEAGATGKDSSCRDTPPEGPKSLNSIYIVGHN
;
A
#
# COMPACT_ATOMS: atom_id res chain seq x y z
N MET A 1 22.61 -23.55 -38.43
CA MET A 1 21.46 -22.62 -38.28
C MET A 1 20.54 -23.22 -37.23
N ARG A 2 20.40 -22.60 -36.05
CA ARG A 2 19.50 -23.08 -34.99
C ARG A 2 18.13 -22.46 -35.22
N PHE A 3 17.13 -23.29 -35.46
CA PHE A 3 15.73 -22.86 -35.52
C PHE A 3 15.28 -22.57 -34.09
N LEU A 4 14.91 -21.32 -33.80
CA LEU A 4 14.16 -21.01 -32.59
C LEU A 4 12.73 -21.56 -32.80
N ASP A 5 12.32 -22.49 -31.96
CA ASP A 5 10.97 -23.04 -31.95
C ASP A 5 9.96 -21.94 -31.60
N ILE A 6 8.91 -21.80 -32.42
CA ILE A 6 7.85 -20.77 -32.28
C ILE A 6 7.15 -20.90 -30.91
N THR A 7 7.06 -22.12 -30.38
CA THR A 7 6.54 -22.46 -29.05
C THR A 7 7.32 -21.79 -27.92
N THR A 8 8.64 -21.67 -28.05
CA THR A 8 9.50 -21.00 -27.05
C THR A 8 9.26 -19.48 -27.00
N LEU A 9 8.99 -18.86 -28.16
CA LEU A 9 8.65 -17.44 -28.23
C LEU A 9 7.29 -17.15 -27.58
N LEU A 10 6.31 -18.03 -27.81
CA LEU A 10 4.96 -17.85 -27.27
C LEU A 10 4.93 -17.92 -25.73
N CYS A 11 5.72 -18.83 -25.13
CA CYS A 11 5.83 -18.94 -23.68
C CYS A 11 6.52 -17.73 -23.02
N LEU A 12 7.52 -17.12 -23.67
CA LEU A 12 8.20 -15.92 -23.15
C LEU A 12 7.30 -14.68 -23.21
N ILE A 13 6.38 -14.60 -24.17
CA ILE A 13 5.41 -13.50 -24.29
C ILE A 13 4.26 -13.65 -23.28
N LEU A 14 3.82 -14.87 -22.96
CA LEU A 14 2.82 -15.08 -21.91
C LEU A 14 3.37 -14.77 -20.50
N ALA A 15 4.65 -15.05 -20.24
CA ALA A 15 5.28 -14.77 -18.95
C ALA A 15 5.43 -13.26 -18.67
N SER A 16 5.53 -12.41 -19.70
CA SER A 16 5.62 -10.95 -19.52
C SER A 16 4.27 -10.27 -19.25
N LEU A 17 3.15 -10.93 -19.59
CA LEU A 17 1.80 -10.44 -19.27
C LEU A 17 1.39 -10.67 -17.81
N CYS A 18 2.11 -11.50 -17.07
CA CYS A 18 1.92 -11.71 -15.63
C CYS A 18 2.58 -10.62 -14.77
N ALA A 19 2.88 -9.44 -15.33
CA ALA A 19 3.18 -8.25 -14.53
C ALA A 19 1.97 -7.98 -13.63
N THR A 20 2.08 -8.49 -12.41
CA THR A 20 1.07 -8.56 -11.34
C THR A 20 0.17 -7.33 -11.33
N VAL A 21 -1.07 -7.51 -11.76
CA VAL A 21 -2.16 -6.58 -11.50
C VAL A 21 -2.44 -6.66 -10.00
N THR A 22 -1.64 -5.97 -9.19
CA THR A 22 -2.01 -5.69 -7.80
C THR A 22 -3.24 -4.80 -7.90
N ALA A 23 -4.42 -5.35 -7.63
CA ALA A 23 -5.63 -4.55 -7.59
C ALA A 23 -5.39 -3.40 -6.60
N CYS A 24 -5.53 -2.17 -7.09
CA CYS A 24 -5.35 -0.99 -6.27
C CYS A 24 -6.51 -0.89 -5.29
N ASP A 25 -6.21 -0.82 -4.00
CA ASP A 25 -7.21 -0.71 -2.93
C ASP A 25 -6.71 0.21 -1.81
N GLY A 26 -7.61 0.59 -0.92
CA GLY A 26 -7.33 1.37 0.27
C GLY A 26 -6.92 0.48 1.45
N TYR A 27 -5.95 0.95 2.24
CA TYR A 27 -5.40 0.25 3.40
C TYR A 27 -5.12 1.21 4.56
N LEU A 28 -5.04 0.69 5.78
CA LEU A 28 -4.83 1.52 6.99
C LEU A 28 -3.35 1.63 7.38
N PHE A 29 -2.55 0.63 7.03
CA PHE A 29 -1.14 0.52 7.38
C PHE A 29 -0.36 0.22 6.12
N CYS A 30 0.70 0.96 5.85
CA CYS A 30 1.58 0.69 4.72
C CYS A 30 3.05 0.93 5.08
N HIS A 31 3.95 0.19 4.44
CA HIS A 31 5.40 0.44 4.48
C HIS A 31 6.08 0.10 3.16
N CYS A 32 7.28 0.67 2.99
CA CYS A 32 8.12 0.48 1.81
C CYS A 32 9.12 -0.67 2.04
N TYR A 33 9.58 -1.27 0.93
CA TYR A 33 10.66 -2.25 0.91
C TYR A 33 11.87 -1.79 0.12
N ASN A 34 13.03 -2.37 0.44
CA ASN A 34 14.19 -2.39 -0.44
C ASN A 34 14.15 -3.60 -1.38
N SER A 35 15.03 -3.59 -2.39
CA SER A 35 15.14 -4.67 -3.38
C SER A 35 15.60 -6.00 -2.78
N ASP A 36 16.20 -5.99 -1.59
CA ASP A 36 16.55 -7.18 -0.81
C ASP A 36 15.38 -7.75 0.01
N GLY A 37 14.18 -7.16 -0.13
CA GLY A 37 12.97 -7.56 0.57
C GLY A 37 12.89 -7.08 2.02
N LYS A 38 13.85 -6.27 2.48
CA LYS A 38 13.82 -5.71 3.84
C LYS A 38 12.98 -4.45 3.91
N PRO A 39 12.26 -4.21 5.02
CA PRO A 39 11.58 -2.95 5.26
C PRO A 39 12.51 -1.75 5.12
N ASN A 40 12.00 -0.66 4.54
CA ASN A 40 12.71 0.62 4.45
C ASN A 40 11.97 1.68 5.27
N ASP A 41 12.34 1.79 6.55
CA ASP A 41 11.71 2.72 7.50
C ASP A 41 11.91 4.19 7.10
N VAL A 42 13.06 4.54 6.52
CA VAL A 42 13.37 5.92 6.09
C VAL A 42 12.45 6.36 4.95
N ALA A 43 12.30 5.51 3.93
CA ALA A 43 11.36 5.77 2.84
C ALA A 43 9.92 5.78 3.36
N THR A 44 9.57 4.85 4.24
CA THR A 44 8.23 4.77 4.84
C THR A 44 7.89 6.05 5.62
N GLU A 45 8.79 6.54 6.45
CA GLU A 45 8.62 7.79 7.21
C GLU A 45 8.51 9.00 6.28
N THR A 46 9.33 9.03 5.22
CA THR A 46 9.26 10.07 4.19
C THR A 46 7.88 10.09 3.51
N VAL A 47 7.37 8.94 3.05
CA VAL A 47 6.03 8.84 2.46
C VAL A 47 4.96 9.21 3.48
N CYS A 48 5.08 8.73 4.73
CA CYS A 48 4.13 9.02 5.79
C CYS A 48 3.98 10.53 6.04
N SER A 49 5.05 11.30 5.87
CA SER A 49 5.05 12.77 6.00
C SER A 49 4.38 13.54 4.85
N ARG A 50 4.06 12.87 3.73
CA ARG A 50 3.44 13.51 2.55
C ARG A 50 1.94 13.75 2.73
N PHE A 51 1.29 13.09 3.68
CA PHE A 51 -0.14 13.28 3.95
C PHE A 51 -0.39 14.50 4.83
N ALA A 52 -1.61 15.05 4.79
CA ALA A 52 -1.96 16.22 5.57
C ALA A 52 -1.74 15.97 7.09
N LYS A 53 -1.36 17.04 7.80
CA LYS A 53 -1.02 16.96 9.23
C LYS A 53 -2.14 16.28 10.02
N GLY A 54 -1.79 15.21 10.73
CA GLY A 54 -2.72 14.43 11.54
C GLY A 54 -3.45 13.30 10.81
N GLN A 55 -3.27 13.13 9.49
CA GLN A 55 -3.85 12.01 8.75
C GLN A 55 -2.98 10.75 8.76
N SER A 56 -1.70 10.88 9.09
CA SER A 56 -0.74 9.79 9.07
C SER A 56 0.13 9.83 10.33
N LYS A 57 0.57 8.65 10.78
CA LYS A 57 1.47 8.50 11.91
C LYS A 57 2.36 7.27 11.72
N MET A 58 3.67 7.45 11.79
CA MET A 58 4.58 6.31 11.93
C MET A 58 4.34 5.58 13.25
N ILE A 59 4.20 4.27 13.18
CA ILE A 59 4.06 3.38 14.33
C ILE A 59 5.19 2.35 14.34
N ASP A 60 5.51 1.85 15.53
CA ASP A 60 6.52 0.81 15.69
C ASP A 60 6.04 -0.53 15.11
N ALA A 61 7.02 -1.38 14.81
CA ALA A 61 6.75 -2.75 14.43
C ALA A 61 5.92 -3.46 15.51
N ASN A 62 4.99 -4.29 15.08
CA ASN A 62 4.04 -4.97 15.95
C ASN A 62 3.85 -6.41 15.44
N GLN A 63 3.16 -7.26 16.21
CA GLN A 63 3.00 -8.68 15.87
C GLN A 63 2.26 -8.96 14.54
N TRP A 64 1.67 -7.93 13.93
CA TRP A 64 0.98 -8.02 12.64
C TRP A 64 1.75 -7.34 11.50
N SER A 65 2.84 -6.63 11.80
CA SER A 65 3.81 -6.23 10.78
C SER A 65 4.81 -7.36 10.57
N ASP A 66 5.43 -7.39 9.39
CA ASP A 66 6.50 -8.31 9.05
C ASP A 66 7.86 -7.92 9.69
N GLY A 67 7.82 -7.22 10.83
CA GLY A 67 8.97 -6.60 11.48
C GLY A 67 9.23 -5.15 11.02
N ALA A 68 8.47 -4.61 10.07
CA ALA A 68 8.57 -3.22 9.64
C ALA A 68 7.93 -2.24 10.63
N ARG A 69 8.48 -1.01 10.68
CA ARG A 69 7.69 0.16 11.11
C ARG A 69 6.75 0.54 9.98
N GLU A 70 5.54 0.97 10.33
CA GLU A 70 4.49 1.24 9.35
C GLU A 70 3.97 2.66 9.49
N CYS A 71 3.50 3.23 8.40
CA CYS A 71 2.66 4.39 8.45
C CYS A 71 1.21 3.96 8.66
N ARG A 72 0.59 4.44 9.74
CA ARG A 72 -0.81 4.22 10.07
C ARG A 72 -1.65 5.44 9.67
N TYR A 73 -2.82 5.21 9.10
CA TYR A 73 -3.84 6.25 8.95
C TYR A 73 -4.32 6.70 10.34
N ALA A 74 -4.18 7.98 10.63
CA ALA A 74 -4.48 8.59 11.92
C ALA A 74 -5.53 9.70 11.83
N GLY A 75 -6.12 9.90 10.65
CA GLY A 75 -7.15 10.91 10.41
C GLY A 75 -8.51 10.51 10.97
N PRO A 76 -9.54 11.33 10.71
CA PRO A 76 -10.89 11.10 11.23
C PRO A 76 -11.48 9.78 10.73
N GLU A 77 -12.25 9.11 11.59
CA GLU A 77 -13.06 7.95 11.22
C GLU A 77 -14.46 8.40 10.75
N PHE A 78 -15.10 7.61 9.89
CA PHE A 78 -16.50 7.86 9.55
C PHE A 78 -17.40 7.59 10.74
N THR A 79 -18.26 8.54 11.07
CA THR A 79 -19.43 8.23 11.90
C THR A 79 -20.61 7.83 11.00
N PRO A 80 -21.56 7.02 11.49
CA PRO A 80 -22.80 6.73 10.77
C PRO A 80 -23.61 7.98 10.37
N TYR A 81 -23.32 9.14 10.98
CA TYR A 81 -24.02 10.40 10.78
C TYR A 81 -23.22 11.43 9.96
N ASP A 82 -22.04 11.06 9.46
CA ASP A 82 -21.19 11.97 8.72
C ASP A 82 -21.80 12.31 7.35
N ARG A 83 -22.28 13.55 7.21
CA ARG A 83 -22.92 14.06 5.98
C ARG A 83 -21.95 14.17 4.82
N THR A 84 -20.65 14.14 5.10
CA THR A 84 -19.58 14.21 4.09
C THR A 84 -19.03 12.83 3.73
N ARG A 85 -19.56 11.76 4.33
CA ARG A 85 -19.16 10.40 4.00
C ARG A 85 -19.36 10.17 2.50
N PRO A 86 -18.31 9.73 1.76
CA PRO A 86 -18.47 9.27 0.39
C PRO A 86 -19.59 8.23 0.36
N GLY A 87 -20.52 8.37 -0.60
CA GLY A 87 -21.69 7.50 -0.70
C GLY A 87 -21.30 6.00 -0.74
N GLY A 88 -22.22 5.13 -0.33
CA GLY A 88 -22.03 3.68 -0.37
C GLY A 88 -21.55 3.05 0.94
N ASN A 89 -20.79 1.96 0.85
CA ASN A 89 -20.40 1.09 1.97
C ASN A 89 -19.07 1.47 2.65
N VAL A 90 -18.52 2.65 2.36
CA VAL A 90 -17.22 3.10 2.89
C VAL A 90 -17.21 3.04 4.43
N LYS A 91 -16.19 2.37 4.96
CA LYS A 91 -16.01 2.12 6.39
C LYS A 91 -14.88 2.93 7.02
N ALA A 92 -13.85 3.29 6.26
CA ALA A 92 -12.76 4.13 6.73
C ALA A 92 -12.09 4.91 5.59
N TYR A 93 -11.25 5.85 5.98
CA TYR A 93 -10.24 6.46 5.11
C TYR A 93 -8.93 5.68 5.21
N GLY A 94 -8.08 5.77 4.21
CA GLY A 94 -6.78 5.10 4.22
C GLY A 94 -5.92 5.41 2.99
N PHE A 95 -4.79 4.72 2.89
CA PHE A 95 -3.80 4.89 1.83
C PHE A 95 -4.10 3.99 0.65
N GLY A 96 -3.93 4.49 -0.58
CA GLY A 96 -4.00 3.65 -1.77
C GLY A 96 -2.68 2.91 -1.97
N ASN A 97 -2.67 1.57 -2.01
CA ASN A 97 -1.43 0.80 -2.16
C ASN A 97 -0.68 1.09 -3.48
N CYS A 98 -1.39 1.30 -4.59
CA CYS A 98 -0.76 1.58 -5.87
C CYS A 98 -0.04 2.92 -5.88
N ASP A 99 -0.64 3.93 -5.27
CA ASP A 99 -0.04 5.25 -5.11
C ASP A 99 1.14 5.18 -4.11
N TRP A 100 0.94 4.48 -3.00
CA TRP A 100 1.98 4.22 -2.01
C TRP A 100 3.26 3.62 -2.61
N ARG A 101 3.12 2.66 -3.54
CA ARG A 101 4.27 2.08 -4.27
C ARG A 101 5.07 3.12 -5.03
N VAL A 102 4.39 4.06 -5.69
CA VAL A 102 5.05 5.16 -6.43
C VAL A 102 5.75 6.07 -5.45
N LEU A 103 5.06 6.48 -4.38
CA LEU A 103 5.64 7.34 -3.34
C LEU A 103 6.86 6.69 -2.67
N CYS A 104 6.86 5.37 -2.47
CA CYS A 104 8.03 4.63 -1.95
C CYS A 104 9.25 4.80 -2.86
N GLN A 105 9.09 4.66 -4.18
CA GLN A 105 10.19 4.81 -5.13
C GLN A 105 10.69 6.26 -5.15
N GLU A 106 9.78 7.23 -5.14
CA GLU A 106 10.14 8.65 -5.05
C GLU A 106 10.83 9.02 -3.72
N ALA A 107 10.56 8.29 -2.65
CA ALA A 107 11.22 8.41 -1.35
C ALA A 107 12.56 7.65 -1.27
N GLY A 108 13.00 7.01 -2.36
CA GLY A 108 14.29 6.33 -2.44
C GLY A 108 14.27 4.85 -2.02
N ALA A 109 13.09 4.24 -1.87
CA ALA A 109 12.99 2.80 -1.70
C ALA A 109 13.47 2.08 -2.97
N THR A 110 14.31 1.05 -2.80
CA THR A 110 14.85 0.28 -3.94
C THR A 110 13.96 -0.89 -4.35
N GLY A 111 12.99 -1.26 -3.52
CA GLY A 111 11.98 -2.26 -3.81
C GLY A 111 10.91 -1.73 -4.75
N LYS A 112 10.33 -2.62 -5.56
CA LYS A 112 9.28 -2.26 -6.53
C LYS A 112 7.87 -2.26 -5.93
N ASP A 113 7.73 -2.82 -4.74
CA ASP A 113 6.44 -3.03 -4.10
C ASP A 113 6.40 -2.42 -2.69
N SER A 114 5.19 -2.33 -2.16
CA SER A 114 4.90 -1.92 -0.78
C SER A 114 4.05 -2.98 -0.11
N SER A 115 4.20 -3.15 1.19
CA SER A 115 3.22 -3.91 1.97
C SER A 115 2.17 -2.95 2.51
N CYS A 116 0.90 -3.28 2.28
CA CYS A 116 -0.22 -2.55 2.84
C CYS A 116 -1.24 -3.53 3.42
N ARG A 117 -1.83 -3.17 4.56
CA ARG A 117 -2.85 -3.96 5.26
C ARG A 117 -3.90 -3.09 5.90
N ASP A 118 -5.08 -3.68 6.07
CA ASP A 118 -6.29 -3.05 6.60
C ASP A 118 -6.67 -3.59 7.99
N THR A 119 -6.04 -4.69 8.42
CA THR A 119 -6.24 -5.25 9.77
C THR A 119 -5.45 -4.41 10.76
N PRO A 120 -6.09 -3.80 11.78
CA PRO A 120 -5.39 -2.98 12.75
C PRO A 120 -4.68 -3.81 13.82
N PRO A 121 -3.67 -3.24 14.52
CA PRO A 121 -3.14 -3.81 15.75
C PRO A 121 -4.18 -3.74 16.90
N GLU A 122 -5.22 -2.90 16.78
CA GLU A 122 -6.34 -2.80 17.74
C GLU A 122 -7.68 -2.55 17.01
N GLY A 123 -8.73 -3.30 17.34
CA GLY A 123 -10.09 -3.10 16.81
C GLY A 123 -10.59 -4.20 15.87
N PRO A 124 -11.91 -4.22 15.53
CA PRO A 124 -12.51 -5.35 14.85
C PRO A 124 -12.40 -5.25 13.33
N LYS A 125 -11.70 -6.24 12.74
CA LYS A 125 -11.82 -6.74 11.36
C LYS A 125 -11.27 -5.82 10.24
N SER A 126 -10.68 -6.50 9.25
CA SER A 126 -10.42 -6.01 7.89
C SER A 126 -11.63 -5.23 7.35
N LEU A 127 -11.36 -4.11 6.69
CA LEU A 127 -12.38 -3.17 6.21
C LEU A 127 -12.54 -3.32 4.70
N ASN A 128 -13.66 -3.93 4.29
CA ASN A 128 -13.96 -4.21 2.88
C ASN A 128 -14.20 -2.96 1.99
N SER A 129 -14.06 -1.73 2.51
CA SER A 129 -14.27 -0.51 1.73
C SER A 129 -13.59 0.68 2.41
N ILE A 130 -12.45 1.08 1.85
CA ILE A 130 -11.63 2.21 2.31
C ILE A 130 -11.62 3.32 1.24
N TYR A 131 -11.92 4.55 1.63
CA TYR A 131 -11.75 5.72 0.77
C TYR A 131 -10.30 6.20 0.80
N ILE A 132 -9.66 6.24 -0.36
CA ILE A 132 -8.25 6.61 -0.49
C ILE A 132 -8.09 8.11 -0.27
N VAL A 133 -7.25 8.50 0.69
CA VAL A 133 -6.87 9.90 0.91
C VAL A 133 -5.76 10.31 -0.04
N GLY A 134 -5.81 11.56 -0.51
CA GLY A 134 -4.72 12.15 -1.28
C GLY A 134 -3.55 12.54 -0.39
N HIS A 135 -2.34 12.47 -0.95
CA HIS A 135 -1.15 13.10 -0.38
C HIS A 135 -1.01 14.55 -0.88
N ASN A 136 -0.14 15.33 -0.24
CA ASN A 136 0.24 16.68 -0.68
C ASN A 136 1.33 16.67 -1.75
#